data_AF-A0A1B8P574-F1
#
_entry.id   AF-A0A1B8P574-F1
#
_cell.length_a   1.000
_cell.length_b   1.000
_cell.length_c   1.000
_cell.angle_alpha   90.00
_cell.angle_beta   90.00
_cell.angle_gamma   90.00
#
_symmetry.space_group_name_H-M   'P 1'
#
loop_
_entity.id
_entity.type
_entity.pdbx_description
1 polymer ?
#
loop_
_entity_poly.entity_id
_entity_poly.type
_entity_poly.pdbx_seq_one_letter_code
_entity_poly.pdbx_strand_id
1 'polypeptide(L)'
;MNKMTMGLATAAFALSASPSMAADDSCQPVRFAEVGWTDITATTALTTEVLEAMGYETRIDTVSVPIAYSGMKNGDFDVFLGNWMPSMASISDPYVERGEVERLDANLEGAKYTLAVPQYVYDAGVTSVADLDENAERFSHQLHGIEAGNDGNEMIQKMIDDDAFGLGTGNWSIPVRQACWPS
;
A
#
# COMPACT_ATOMS: atom_id res chain seq x y z
N MET A 1 -70.35 -18.98 50.75
CA MET A 1 -69.19 -18.99 51.66
C MET A 1 -68.09 -19.83 51.03
N ASN A 2 -67.06 -19.19 50.46
CA ASN A 2 -65.77 -19.82 50.18
C ASN A 2 -64.71 -18.71 50.21
N LYS A 3 -63.83 -18.75 51.20
CA LYS A 3 -62.73 -17.80 51.38
C LYS A 3 -61.52 -18.35 50.64
N MET A 4 -60.95 -17.60 49.70
CA MET A 4 -59.65 -17.93 49.12
C MET A 4 -58.74 -16.70 49.24
N THR A 5 -57.88 -16.75 50.24
CA THR A 5 -56.91 -15.72 50.59
C THR A 5 -55.77 -15.76 49.58
N MET A 6 -55.59 -14.68 48.82
CA MET A 6 -54.54 -14.54 47.80
C MET A 6 -53.30 -13.92 48.47
N GLY A 7 -52.26 -14.73 48.69
CA GLY A 7 -50.96 -14.27 49.19
C GLY A 7 -50.11 -13.71 48.06
N LEU A 8 -49.75 -12.43 48.17
CA LEU A 8 -48.88 -11.71 47.23
C LEU A 8 -47.41 -12.04 47.57
N ALA A 9 -46.75 -12.86 46.75
CA ALA A 9 -45.31 -13.11 46.85
C ALA A 9 -44.56 -12.21 45.85
N THR A 10 -43.96 -11.13 46.36
CA THR A 10 -43.10 -10.24 45.56
C THR A 10 -41.68 -10.81 45.53
N ALA A 11 -41.33 -11.53 44.45
CA ALA A 11 -39.96 -11.95 44.19
C ALA A 11 -39.19 -10.78 43.55
N ALA A 12 -38.30 -10.15 44.31
CA ALA A 12 -37.37 -9.13 43.80
C ALA A 12 -36.29 -9.81 42.93
N PHE A 13 -36.41 -9.65 41.61
CA PHE A 13 -35.41 -10.07 40.64
C PHE A 13 -34.29 -9.01 40.63
N ALA A 14 -33.21 -9.24 41.37
CA ALA A 14 -32.02 -8.40 41.31
C ALA A 14 -31.30 -8.67 39.97
N LEU A 15 -31.49 -7.78 39.00
CA LEU A 15 -30.66 -7.72 37.80
C LEU A 15 -29.23 -7.30 38.22
N SER A 16 -28.33 -8.26 38.33
CA SER A 16 -26.89 -8.00 38.25
C SER A 16 -26.56 -7.64 36.80
N ALA A 17 -26.64 -6.35 36.49
CA ALA A 17 -26.08 -5.80 35.27
C ALA A 17 -24.55 -5.82 35.39
N SER A 18 -23.91 -6.85 34.81
CA SER A 18 -22.49 -6.79 34.49
C SER A 18 -22.32 -5.73 33.39
N PRO A 19 -21.55 -4.65 33.59
CA PRO A 19 -21.22 -3.77 32.49
C PRO A 19 -20.37 -4.58 31.50
N SER A 20 -20.94 -4.88 30.34
CA SER A 20 -20.17 -5.28 29.17
C SER A 20 -19.33 -4.05 28.79
N MET A 21 -18.08 -4.03 29.23
CA MET A 21 -17.09 -3.13 28.65
C MET A 21 -16.82 -3.66 27.26
N ALA A 22 -17.54 -3.13 26.27
CA ALA A 22 -17.03 -3.14 24.91
C ALA A 22 -15.66 -2.45 24.97
N ALA A 23 -14.61 -3.11 24.47
CA ALA A 23 -13.35 -2.43 24.24
C ALA A 23 -13.64 -1.24 23.33
N ASP A 24 -13.31 -0.05 23.80
CA ASP A 24 -13.39 1.16 22.99
C ASP A 24 -12.24 1.07 22.00
N ASP A 25 -12.53 0.79 20.72
CA ASP A 25 -11.53 0.74 19.63
C ASP A 25 -10.75 2.06 19.51
N SER A 26 -11.19 3.14 20.17
CA SER A 26 -10.47 4.42 20.24
C SER A 26 -9.11 4.37 20.94
N CYS A 27 -8.75 3.26 21.59
CA CYS A 27 -7.46 3.10 22.27
C CYS A 27 -6.39 2.37 21.44
N GLN A 28 -6.68 1.92 20.21
CA GLN A 28 -5.67 1.30 19.35
C GLN A 28 -5.04 2.35 18.43
N PRO A 29 -3.71 2.30 18.20
CA PRO A 29 -3.07 3.20 17.27
C PRO A 29 -3.58 2.97 15.85
N VAL A 30 -3.69 4.04 15.05
CA VAL A 30 -3.91 3.94 13.61
C VAL A 30 -2.64 3.37 12.98
N ARG A 31 -2.75 2.22 12.31
CA ARG A 31 -1.60 1.48 11.76
C ARG A 31 -1.42 1.78 10.28
N PHE A 32 -0.31 2.40 9.95
CA PHE A 32 0.08 2.73 8.59
C PHE A 32 1.05 1.69 8.03
N ALA A 33 0.78 1.25 6.80
CA ALA A 33 1.80 0.64 5.96
C ALA A 33 2.53 1.75 5.17
N GLU A 34 3.85 1.65 5.06
CA GLU A 34 4.68 2.57 4.27
C GLU A 34 5.69 1.78 3.44
N VAL A 35 6.04 2.21 2.22
CA VAL A 35 7.00 1.50 1.34
C VAL A 35 8.39 2.13 1.29
N GLY A 36 8.65 3.15 2.13
CA GLY A 36 9.97 3.76 2.31
C GLY A 36 10.42 4.71 1.19
N TRP A 37 9.53 5.07 0.25
CA TRP A 37 9.81 6.12 -0.72
C TRP A 37 9.60 7.48 -0.09
N THR A 38 10.45 8.45 -0.42
CA THR A 38 10.45 9.77 0.22
C THR A 38 9.10 10.49 0.15
N ASP A 39 8.37 10.36 -0.95
CA ASP A 39 7.03 10.94 -1.12
C ASP A 39 6.00 10.28 -0.19
N ILE A 40 6.05 8.95 -0.04
CA ILE A 40 5.13 8.20 0.81
C ILE A 40 5.47 8.42 2.29
N THR A 41 6.76 8.46 2.65
CA THR A 41 7.20 8.84 4.00
C THR A 41 6.73 10.26 4.34
N ALA A 42 6.86 11.22 3.42
CA ALA A 42 6.44 12.60 3.67
C ALA A 42 4.91 12.73 3.84
N THR A 43 4.12 12.07 3.00
CA THR A 43 2.65 12.10 3.11
C THR A 43 2.16 11.39 4.38
N THR A 44 2.76 10.25 4.73
CA THR A 44 2.45 9.51 5.97
C THR A 44 2.83 10.31 7.21
N ALA A 45 4.01 10.94 7.23
CA ALA A 45 4.42 11.84 8.31
C ALA A 45 3.44 13.01 8.48
N LEU A 46 3.03 13.67 7.38
CA LEU A 46 2.07 14.76 7.47
C LEU A 46 0.71 14.29 8.02
N THR A 47 0.21 13.14 7.58
CA THR A 47 -1.07 12.61 8.05
C THR A 47 -1.01 12.21 9.52
N THR A 48 0.07 11.57 9.95
CA THR A 48 0.27 11.14 11.34
C THR A 48 0.35 12.33 12.30
N GLU A 49 1.06 13.40 11.94
CA GLU A 49 1.08 14.65 12.71
C GLU A 49 -0.33 15.26 12.92
N VAL A 50 -1.18 15.22 11.89
CA VAL A 50 -2.58 15.68 12.00
C VAL A 50 -3.40 14.78 12.93
N LEU A 51 -3.24 13.46 12.82
CA LEU A 51 -3.95 12.50 13.68
C LEU A 51 -3.52 12.63 15.14
N GLU A 52 -2.22 12.81 15.39
CA GLU A 52 -1.67 13.03 16.73
C GLU A 52 -2.18 14.34 17.34
N ALA A 53 -2.26 15.41 16.54
CA ALA A 53 -2.86 16.67 16.97
C ALA A 53 -4.36 16.53 17.32
N MET A 54 -5.05 15.54 16.75
CA MET A 54 -6.44 15.19 17.06
C MET A 54 -6.57 14.23 18.27
N GLY A 55 -5.46 13.75 18.81
CA GLY A 55 -5.42 12.87 20.00
C GLY A 55 -5.38 11.38 19.70
N TYR A 56 -5.14 10.98 18.45
CA TYR A 56 -4.92 9.57 18.09
C TYR A 56 -3.45 9.17 18.27
N GLU A 57 -3.21 7.90 18.60
CA GLU A 57 -1.88 7.30 18.48
C GLU A 57 -1.69 6.76 17.06
N THR A 58 -0.46 6.77 16.55
CA THR A 58 -0.13 6.20 15.24
C THR A 58 1.02 5.21 15.33
N ARG A 59 1.03 4.22 14.43
CA ARG A 59 2.13 3.28 14.24
C ARG A 59 2.41 3.16 12.75
N ILE A 60 3.68 3.24 12.36
CA ILE A 60 4.10 3.11 10.96
C ILE A 60 5.02 1.90 10.84
N ASP A 61 4.71 0.99 9.91
CA ASP A 61 5.60 -0.12 9.57
C ASP A 61 6.02 -0.03 8.09
N THR A 62 7.33 -0.05 7.85
CA THR A 62 7.87 -0.06 6.48
C THR A 62 7.84 -1.47 5.90
N VAL A 63 7.06 -1.68 4.84
CA VAL A 63 6.79 -2.97 4.20
C VAL A 63 6.75 -2.84 2.67
N SER A 64 6.82 -3.93 1.92
CA SER A 64 6.61 -3.88 0.46
C SER A 64 5.14 -3.71 0.10
N VAL A 65 4.84 -3.25 -1.12
CA VAL A 65 3.45 -3.05 -1.61
C VAL A 65 2.59 -4.32 -1.44
N PRO A 66 3.04 -5.54 -1.82
CA PRO A 66 2.24 -6.74 -1.63
C PRO A 66 1.96 -7.06 -0.14
N ILE A 67 2.91 -6.75 0.75
CA ILE A 67 2.76 -6.94 2.19
C ILE A 67 1.78 -5.91 2.77
N ALA A 68 1.80 -4.67 2.29
CA ALA A 68 0.83 -3.64 2.70
C ALA A 68 -0.61 -4.11 2.45
N TYR A 69 -0.93 -4.58 1.24
CA TYR A 69 -2.28 -5.06 0.91
C TYR A 69 -2.67 -6.35 1.64
N SER A 70 -1.75 -7.31 1.73
CA SER A 70 -1.99 -8.54 2.51
C SER A 70 -2.22 -8.23 3.99
N GLY A 71 -1.45 -7.28 4.55
CA GLY A 71 -1.60 -6.82 5.93
C GLY A 71 -2.92 -6.09 6.16
N MET A 72 -3.35 -5.20 5.25
CA MET A 72 -4.67 -4.56 5.34
C MET A 72 -5.81 -5.60 5.34
N LYS A 73 -5.73 -6.60 4.44
CA LYS A 73 -6.69 -7.72 4.42
C LYS A 73 -6.74 -8.48 5.75
N ASN A 74 -5.58 -8.73 6.35
CA ASN A 74 -5.49 -9.48 7.61
C ASN A 74 -5.81 -8.61 8.84
N GLY A 75 -6.02 -7.31 8.64
CA GLY A 75 -6.22 -6.35 9.71
C GLY A 75 -4.96 -6.04 10.50
N ASP A 76 -3.76 -6.19 9.90
CA ASP A 76 -2.48 -5.76 10.47
C ASP A 76 -2.24 -4.25 10.25
N PHE A 77 -2.80 -3.68 9.18
CA PHE A 77 -2.73 -2.26 8.83
C PHE A 77 -4.12 -1.70 8.57
N ASP A 78 -4.29 -0.41 8.86
CA ASP A 78 -5.54 0.32 8.67
C ASP A 78 -5.47 1.25 7.45
N VAL A 79 -4.29 1.86 7.20
CA VAL A 79 -4.12 2.89 6.17
C VAL A 79 -2.87 2.65 5.33
N PHE A 80 -3.01 2.84 4.02
CA PHE A 80 -1.90 2.93 3.07
C PHE A 80 -2.13 4.12 2.14
N LEU A 81 -1.24 5.12 2.20
CA LEU A 81 -1.36 6.36 1.39
C LEU A 81 -0.62 6.28 0.05
N GLY A 82 0.09 5.19 -0.21
CA GLY A 82 0.98 5.00 -1.35
C GLY A 82 0.39 4.24 -2.52
N ASN A 83 -0.93 4.21 -2.70
CA ASN A 83 -1.56 3.50 -3.82
C ASN A 83 -1.42 4.28 -5.14
N TRP A 84 -0.37 3.99 -5.91
CA TRP A 84 -0.10 4.60 -7.21
C TRP A 84 -0.92 3.97 -8.33
N MET A 85 -1.89 4.70 -8.88
CA MET A 85 -2.70 4.24 -10.01
C MET A 85 -2.24 4.89 -11.32
N PRO A 86 -2.29 4.15 -12.46
CA PRO A 86 -2.83 2.80 -12.63
C PRO A 86 -1.82 1.67 -12.39
N SER A 87 -0.56 1.96 -12.05
CA SER A 87 0.52 0.96 -12.02
C SER A 87 0.32 -0.13 -10.96
N MET A 88 -0.26 0.20 -9.80
CA MET A 88 -0.59 -0.77 -8.74
C MET A 88 -1.93 -1.49 -8.92
N ALA A 89 -2.62 -1.34 -10.05
CA ALA A 89 -3.93 -1.97 -10.28
C ALA A 89 -3.89 -3.50 -10.12
N SER A 90 -2.87 -4.17 -10.67
CA SER A 90 -2.70 -5.63 -10.58
C SER A 90 -2.58 -6.15 -9.15
N ILE A 91 -2.02 -5.34 -8.25
CA ILE A 91 -1.84 -5.68 -6.84
C ILE A 91 -3.08 -5.29 -6.04
N SER A 92 -3.59 -4.08 -6.23
CA SER A 92 -4.60 -3.47 -5.37
C SER A 92 -6.04 -3.86 -5.73
N ASP A 93 -6.39 -3.92 -7.02
CA ASP A 93 -7.77 -4.18 -7.46
C ASP A 93 -8.32 -5.51 -6.94
N PRO A 94 -7.56 -6.63 -6.92
CA PRO A 94 -8.08 -7.88 -6.36
C PRO A 94 -8.58 -7.76 -4.91
N TYR A 95 -7.95 -6.93 -4.07
CA TYR A 95 -8.39 -6.72 -2.69
C TYR A 95 -9.62 -5.80 -2.62
N VAL A 96 -9.66 -4.76 -3.46
CA VAL A 96 -10.77 -3.82 -3.53
C VAL A 96 -12.04 -4.48 -4.07
N GLU A 97 -11.92 -5.24 -5.15
CA GLU A 97 -13.05 -5.95 -5.78
C GLU A 97 -13.65 -7.04 -4.87
N ARG A 98 -12.83 -7.65 -4.00
CA ARG A 98 -13.30 -8.61 -2.98
C ARG A 98 -13.89 -7.92 -1.74
N GLY A 99 -13.82 -6.59 -1.65
CA GLY A 99 -14.24 -5.83 -0.48
C GLY A 99 -13.36 -6.05 0.75
N GLU A 100 -12.12 -6.52 0.56
CA GLU A 100 -11.15 -6.76 1.64
C GLU A 100 -10.41 -5.47 2.03
N VAL A 101 -10.30 -4.52 1.10
CA VAL A 101 -9.69 -3.20 1.30
C VAL A 101 -10.56 -2.16 0.62
N GLU A 102 -10.81 -1.03 1.28
CA GLU A 102 -11.53 0.08 0.68
C GLU A 102 -10.56 1.06 0.02
N ARG A 103 -10.86 1.46 -1.22
CA ARG A 103 -10.18 2.57 -1.88
C ARG A 103 -11.01 3.83 -1.67
N LEU A 104 -10.45 4.80 -0.96
CA LEU A 104 -11.08 6.09 -0.69
C LEU A 104 -10.94 7.02 -1.92
N ASP A 105 -10.24 8.14 -1.77
CA ASP A 105 -10.09 9.17 -2.82
C ASP A 105 -8.63 9.36 -3.23
N ALA A 106 -8.41 10.10 -4.32
CA ALA A 106 -7.08 10.50 -4.77
C ALA A 106 -6.49 11.56 -3.82
N ASN A 107 -5.32 11.26 -3.24
CA ASN A 107 -4.57 12.23 -2.44
C ASN A 107 -3.61 13.10 -3.28
N LEU A 108 -3.29 12.65 -4.51
CA LEU A 108 -2.43 13.34 -5.45
C LEU A 108 -2.85 13.01 -6.89
N GLU A 109 -2.96 14.03 -7.73
CA GLU A 109 -3.27 13.91 -9.15
C GLU A 109 -2.14 14.49 -10.02
N GLY A 110 -2.04 14.02 -11.27
CA GLY A 110 -1.07 14.54 -12.24
C GLY A 110 0.37 14.06 -12.03
N ALA A 111 0.59 13.13 -11.10
CA ALA A 111 1.89 12.47 -10.93
C ALA A 111 2.21 11.56 -12.13
N LYS A 112 3.50 11.38 -12.42
CA LYS A 112 3.98 10.55 -13.53
C LYS A 112 4.99 9.54 -13.03
N TYR A 113 4.77 8.28 -13.40
CA TYR A 113 5.66 7.17 -13.12
C TYR A 113 6.00 6.44 -14.43
N THR A 114 7.27 6.43 -14.82
CA THR A 114 7.72 5.86 -16.11
C THR A 114 9.24 5.66 -16.13
N LEU A 115 9.73 4.94 -17.15
CA LEU A 115 11.16 4.84 -17.44
C LEU A 115 11.73 6.22 -17.79
N ALA A 116 12.92 6.51 -17.28
CA ALA A 116 13.63 7.75 -17.55
C ALA A 116 15.10 7.47 -17.83
N VAL A 117 15.72 8.37 -18.57
CA VAL A 117 17.16 8.37 -18.82
C VAL A 117 17.75 9.74 -18.45
N PRO A 118 19.03 9.80 -18.03
CA PRO A 118 19.71 11.08 -17.84
C PRO A 118 19.80 11.90 -19.14
N GLN A 119 19.96 13.22 -19.01
CA GLN A 119 20.03 14.13 -20.17
C GLN A 119 21.09 13.71 -21.20
N TYR A 120 22.27 13.27 -20.78
CA TYR A 120 23.33 12.84 -21.72
C TYR A 120 22.98 11.58 -22.52
N VAL A 121 22.06 10.74 -22.02
CA VAL A 121 21.56 9.55 -22.72
C VAL A 121 20.48 9.95 -23.72
N TYR A 122 19.61 10.89 -23.34
CA TYR A 122 18.64 11.51 -24.24
C TYR A 122 19.32 12.21 -25.42
N ASP A 123 20.34 13.04 -25.13
CA ASP A 123 21.13 13.74 -26.14
C ASP A 123 21.90 12.77 -27.05
N ALA A 124 22.17 11.55 -26.58
CA ALA A 124 22.76 10.47 -27.36
C ALA A 124 21.75 9.68 -28.21
N GLY A 125 20.47 10.08 -28.23
CA GLY A 125 19.44 9.55 -29.13
C GLY A 125 18.43 8.59 -28.49
N VAL A 126 18.52 8.30 -27.19
CA VAL A 126 17.55 7.42 -26.50
C VAL A 126 16.40 8.26 -25.97
N THR A 127 15.30 8.31 -26.72
CA THR A 127 14.16 9.20 -26.46
C THR A 127 12.85 8.45 -26.21
N SER A 128 12.83 7.15 -26.48
CA SER A 128 11.70 6.26 -26.30
C SER A 128 12.15 4.88 -25.78
N VAL A 129 11.20 4.09 -25.27
CA VAL A 129 11.47 2.71 -24.84
C VAL A 129 11.95 1.84 -26.01
N ALA A 130 11.49 2.13 -27.23
CA ALA A 130 11.92 1.42 -28.44
C ALA A 130 13.40 1.65 -28.78
N ASP A 131 14.02 2.75 -28.32
CA ASP A 131 15.42 3.04 -28.58
C ASP A 131 16.36 2.25 -27.64
N LEU A 132 15.83 1.59 -26.60
CA LEU A 132 16.63 0.89 -25.61
C LEU A 132 17.33 -0.32 -26.21
N ASP A 133 16.60 -1.15 -26.95
CA ASP A 133 17.13 -2.44 -27.43
C ASP A 133 18.28 -2.27 -28.42
N GLU A 134 18.18 -1.28 -29.32
CA GLU A 134 19.27 -0.89 -30.22
C GLU A 134 20.54 -0.42 -29.48
N ASN A 135 20.39 -0.02 -28.21
CA ASN A 135 21.45 0.46 -27.34
C ASN A 135 21.75 -0.51 -26.18
N ALA A 136 21.24 -1.74 -26.19
CA ALA A 136 21.24 -2.63 -25.03
C ALA A 136 22.62 -2.87 -24.40
N GLU A 137 23.65 -3.03 -25.24
CA GLU A 137 25.05 -3.19 -24.81
C GLU A 137 25.55 -1.99 -23.98
N ARG A 138 25.13 -0.76 -24.33
CA ARG A 138 25.52 0.46 -23.61
C ARG A 138 24.86 0.55 -22.23
N PHE A 139 23.73 -0.13 -22.05
CA PHE A 139 23.04 -0.29 -20.77
C PHE A 139 23.45 -1.58 -20.04
N SER A 140 24.39 -2.36 -20.58
CA SER A 140 24.75 -3.69 -20.06
C SER A 140 23.53 -4.61 -19.89
N HIS A 141 22.49 -4.41 -20.72
CA HIS A 141 21.23 -5.14 -20.64
C HIS A 141 20.54 -5.01 -19.26
N GLN A 142 20.63 -3.84 -18.62
CA GLN A 142 20.06 -3.60 -17.29
C GLN A 142 19.08 -2.43 -17.28
N LEU A 143 17.92 -2.67 -16.68
CA LEU A 143 16.94 -1.65 -16.30
C LEU A 143 16.90 -1.53 -14.78
N HIS A 144 17.27 -0.37 -14.25
CA HIS A 144 17.36 -0.18 -12.80
C HIS A 144 15.99 0.13 -12.20
N GLY A 145 15.45 -0.88 -11.52
CA GLY A 145 14.26 -0.76 -10.68
C GLY A 145 14.54 -0.24 -9.26
N ILE A 146 13.49 -0.21 -8.45
CA ILE A 146 13.56 0.12 -7.01
C ILE A 146 13.51 -1.17 -6.16
N GLU A 147 12.63 -1.31 -5.17
CA GLU A 147 12.57 -2.49 -4.31
C GLU A 147 11.89 -3.72 -4.95
N ALA A 148 12.17 -4.91 -4.41
CA ALA A 148 11.52 -6.14 -4.85
C ALA A 148 10.01 -6.12 -4.55
N GLY A 149 9.21 -6.54 -5.52
CA GLY A 149 7.74 -6.50 -5.43
C GLY A 149 7.13 -5.12 -5.70
N ASN A 150 7.94 -4.15 -6.17
CA ASN A 150 7.45 -2.90 -6.70
C ASN A 150 6.66 -3.10 -8.01
N ASP A 151 5.56 -2.37 -8.17
CA ASP A 151 4.70 -2.37 -9.35
C ASP A 151 5.43 -1.96 -10.64
N GLY A 152 6.31 -0.95 -10.60
CA GLY A 152 7.13 -0.56 -11.74
C GLY A 152 8.11 -1.65 -12.17
N ASN A 153 8.69 -2.39 -11.22
CA ASN A 153 9.54 -3.54 -11.52
C ASN A 153 8.74 -4.66 -12.21
N GLU A 154 7.51 -4.94 -11.74
CA GLU A 154 6.62 -5.90 -12.37
C GLU A 154 6.20 -5.47 -13.79
N MET A 155 5.93 -4.18 -14.00
CA MET A 155 5.62 -3.65 -15.32
C MET A 155 6.80 -3.79 -16.29
N ILE A 156 8.03 -3.52 -15.84
CA ILE A 156 9.23 -3.72 -16.65
C ILE A 156 9.43 -5.20 -16.97
N GLN A 157 9.26 -6.09 -15.98
CA GLN A 157 9.39 -7.52 -16.22
C GLN A 157 8.36 -8.00 -17.24
N LYS A 158 7.12 -7.53 -17.14
CA LYS A 158 6.07 -7.81 -18.12
C LYS A 158 6.43 -7.33 -19.53
N MET A 159 7.04 -6.15 -19.67
CA MET A 159 7.51 -5.65 -20.97
C MET A 159 8.59 -6.56 -21.57
N ILE A 160 9.50 -7.09 -20.75
CA ILE A 160 10.52 -8.05 -21.19
C ILE A 160 9.87 -9.38 -21.61
N ASP A 161 8.98 -9.93 -20.76
CA ASP A 161 8.32 -11.21 -21.00
C ASP A 161 7.43 -11.19 -22.26
N ASP A 162 6.78 -10.07 -22.54
CA ASP A 162 5.90 -9.87 -23.70
C ASP A 162 6.68 -9.46 -24.97
N ASP A 163 8.02 -9.36 -24.91
CA ASP A 163 8.88 -8.81 -25.97
C ASP A 163 8.42 -7.41 -26.45
N ALA A 164 7.86 -6.62 -25.53
CA ALA A 164 7.41 -5.28 -25.83
C ALA A 164 8.62 -4.42 -26.20
N PHE A 165 8.52 -3.71 -27.32
CA PHE A 165 9.59 -2.86 -27.84
C PHE A 165 10.92 -3.61 -28.14
N GLY A 166 10.88 -4.93 -28.30
CA GLY A 166 12.06 -5.76 -28.58
C GLY A 166 12.85 -6.18 -27.34
N LEU A 167 12.41 -5.78 -26.14
CA LEU A 167 13.12 -6.02 -24.88
C LEU A 167 13.23 -7.51 -24.50
N GLY A 168 12.43 -8.39 -25.09
CA GLY A 168 12.52 -9.83 -24.82
C GLY A 168 13.73 -10.47 -25.51
N THR A 169 14.14 -9.93 -26.65
CA THR A 169 15.31 -10.44 -27.40
C THR A 169 16.65 -9.89 -26.89
N GLY A 170 16.62 -8.73 -26.25
CA GLY A 170 17.81 -8.06 -25.72
C GLY A 170 18.35 -8.60 -24.39
N ASN A 171 17.89 -9.75 -23.87
CA ASN A 171 18.39 -10.35 -22.62
C ASN A 171 18.43 -9.37 -21.43
N TRP A 172 17.42 -8.51 -21.32
CA TRP A 172 17.34 -7.48 -20.30
C TRP A 172 17.09 -8.07 -18.91
N SER A 173 17.62 -7.40 -17.89
CA SER A 173 17.46 -7.79 -16.48
C SER A 173 17.16 -6.58 -15.60
N ILE A 174 16.45 -6.81 -14.50
CA ILE A 174 16.13 -5.80 -13.49
C ILE A 174 16.94 -6.10 -12.23
N PRO A 175 18.19 -5.58 -12.12
CA PRO A 175 18.97 -5.77 -10.92
C PRO A 175 18.31 -5.02 -9.76
N VAL A 176 17.64 -5.75 -8.87
CA VAL A 176 17.09 -5.19 -7.64
C VAL A 176 18.26 -4.91 -6.70
N ARG A 177 18.69 -3.64 -6.63
CA ARG A 177 19.51 -3.19 -5.51
C ARG A 177 18.52 -2.77 -4.42
N GLN A 178 18.62 -3.35 -3.22
CA GLN A 178 18.12 -2.65 -2.03
C GLN A 178 18.73 -1.25 -2.11
N ALA A 179 17.89 -0.23 -2.25
CA ALA A 179 18.32 1.14 -2.44
C ALA A 179 19.01 1.62 -1.15
N CYS A 180 20.27 1.24 -0.95
CA CYS A 180 21.17 1.89 -0.01
C CYS A 180 21.59 3.20 -0.67
N TRP A 181 20.69 4.19 -0.65
CA TRP A 181 21.10 5.57 -0.84
C TRP A 181 21.98 5.94 0.36
N PRO A 182 23.22 6.42 0.16
CA PRO A 182 23.98 6.99 1.26
C PRO A 182 23.19 8.17 1.82
N SER A 183 23.08 8.20 3.15
CA SER A 183 22.46 9.27 3.94
C SER A 183 23.16 10.61 3.70
#